data_AF-W1NY87-F1
#
_entry.id   AF-W1NY87-F1
#
_cell.length_a   1.000
_cell.length_b   1.000
_cell.length_c   1.000
_cell.angle_alpha   90.00
_cell.angle_beta   90.00
_cell.angle_gamma   90.00
#
_symmetry.space_group_name_H-M   'P 1'
#
loop_
_entity.id
_entity.type
_entity.pdbx_description
1 polymer ?
#
loop_
_entity_poly.entity_id
_entity_poly.type
_entity_poly.pdbx_seq_one_letter_code
_entity_poly.pdbx_strand_id
1 'polypeptide(L)'
;MEVVAKERLMVVPAKLIKKHRLFFSNIDLTLVAYYETMAFFKPLRARQLCLLEAFERLQVGLGEVLVGYDFVAERLNPSEGDWLEIDCNDAGVVLVGEIACDPMDCLNNLKGTQG
;
A
#
# COMPACT_ATOMS: atom_id res chain seq x y z
N MET A 1 10.16 -19.48 -6.02
CA MET A 1 10.14 -18.18 -5.32
C MET A 1 9.05 -18.26 -4.28
N GLU A 2 9.44 -18.33 -3.02
CA GLU A 2 8.50 -18.25 -1.90
C GLU A 2 8.51 -16.79 -1.43
N VAL A 3 7.32 -16.21 -1.29
CA VAL A 3 7.14 -14.85 -0.81
C VAL A 3 6.59 -14.94 0.60
N VAL A 4 7.33 -14.41 1.56
CA VAL A 4 6.92 -14.42 2.96
C VAL A 4 6.58 -12.99 3.36
N ALA A 5 5.32 -12.77 3.70
CA ALA A 5 4.85 -11.52 4.27
C ALA A 5 5.59 -11.24 5.57
N LYS A 6 6.25 -10.08 5.64
CA LYS A 6 7.01 -9.68 6.83
C LYS A 6 6.28 -8.61 7.62
N GLU A 7 5.68 -7.64 6.92
CA GLU A 7 4.96 -6.54 7.56
C GLU A 7 3.69 -6.18 6.78
N ARG A 8 2.63 -5.87 7.52
CA ARG A 8 1.36 -5.41 6.98
C ARG A 8 0.83 -4.32 7.90
N LEU A 9 0.56 -3.16 7.32
CA LEU A 9 0.01 -2.03 8.06
C LEU A 9 -1.02 -1.26 7.25
N MET A 10 -1.81 -0.49 7.97
CA MET A 10 -2.77 0.45 7.43
C MET A 10 -2.19 1.85 7.54
N VAL A 11 -2.03 2.54 6.41
CA VAL A 11 -1.57 3.93 6.33
C VAL A 11 -2.79 4.83 6.18
N VAL A 12 -2.93 5.78 7.09
CA VAL A 12 -3.95 6.83 7.04
C VAL A 12 -3.28 8.17 6.68
N PRO A 13 -4.04 9.18 6.24
CA PRO A 13 -3.47 10.50 5.99
C PRO A 13 -2.73 11.05 7.22
N ALA A 14 -1.57 11.69 7.00
CA ALA A 14 -0.70 12.19 8.07
C ALA A 14 -1.29 13.39 8.83
N LYS A 15 -2.35 14.00 8.30
CA LYS A 15 -3.09 15.10 8.93
C LYS A 15 -4.57 14.75 8.94
N LEU A 16 -5.28 15.24 9.96
CA LEU A 16 -6.73 15.10 10.01
C LEU A 16 -7.36 15.85 8.83
N ILE A 17 -8.23 15.15 8.10
CA ILE A 17 -8.96 15.70 6.96
C ILE A 17 -10.43 15.78 7.34
N LYS A 18 -11.14 16.74 6.73
CA LYS A 18 -12.58 16.84 6.91
C LYS A 18 -13.24 15.67 6.17
N LYS A 19 -13.94 14.83 6.92
CA LYS A 19 -14.79 13.77 6.38
C LYS A 19 -15.81 14.35 5.41
N HIS A 20 -15.94 13.70 4.26
CA HIS A 20 -16.82 14.11 3.20
C HIS A 20 -17.12 12.93 2.28
N ARG A 21 -17.97 13.15 1.29
CA ARG A 21 -18.34 12.16 0.30
C ARG A 21 -18.03 12.68 -1.08
N LEU A 22 -17.52 11.80 -1.92
CA LEU A 22 -17.28 12.09 -3.34
C LEU A 22 -18.24 11.26 -4.17
N PHE A 23 -19.07 11.96 -4.94
CA PHE A 23 -19.98 11.33 -5.89
C PHE A 23 -19.20 10.94 -7.15
N PHE A 24 -19.45 9.75 -7.66
CA PHE A 24 -18.95 9.35 -8.97
C PHE A 24 -19.75 10.03 -10.07
N SER A 25 -19.04 10.63 -11.03
CA SER A 25 -19.67 11.08 -12.26
C SER A 25 -20.07 9.88 -13.12
N ASN A 26 -20.87 10.12 -14.16
CA ASN A 26 -21.23 9.07 -15.12
C ASN A 26 -20.00 8.40 -15.75
N ILE A 27 -18.90 9.15 -15.94
CA ILE A 27 -17.66 8.60 -16.49
C ILE A 27 -17.03 7.62 -15.50
N ASP A 28 -16.96 7.99 -14.23
CA ASP A 28 -16.36 7.16 -13.20
C ASP A 28 -17.16 5.85 -13.00
N LEU A 29 -18.50 5.93 -13.02
CA LEU A 29 -19.38 4.76 -12.93
C LEU A 29 -19.24 3.81 -14.12
N THR A 30 -18.90 4.32 -15.31
CA THR A 30 -18.69 3.50 -16.51
C THR A 30 -17.32 2.81 -16.49
N LEU A 31 -16.34 3.40 -15.80
CA LEU A 31 -14.95 2.96 -15.78
C LEU A 31 -14.56 2.21 -14.50
N VAL A 32 -15.52 1.83 -13.65
CA VAL A 32 -15.25 1.05 -12.44
C VAL A 32 -14.63 -0.29 -12.83
N ALA A 33 -13.31 -0.40 -12.66
CA ALA A 33 -12.53 -1.58 -13.00
C ALA A 33 -11.46 -1.82 -11.94
N TYR A 34 -11.15 -3.10 -11.71
CA TYR A 34 -9.98 -3.48 -10.95
C TYR A 34 -8.73 -3.26 -11.80
N TYR A 35 -7.77 -2.51 -11.25
CA TYR A 35 -6.53 -2.20 -11.94
C TYR A 35 -5.33 -2.57 -11.07
N GLU A 36 -4.40 -3.32 -11.65
CA GLU A 36 -3.15 -3.75 -11.00
C GLU A 36 -1.96 -3.22 -11.81
N THR A 37 -0.89 -2.82 -11.12
CA THR A 37 0.34 -2.34 -11.78
C THR A 37 1.57 -2.73 -10.98
N MET A 38 2.66 -3.02 -11.67
CA MET A 38 3.95 -3.38 -11.08
C MET A 38 5.04 -2.44 -11.56
N ALA A 39 5.90 -2.02 -10.63
CA ALA A 39 7.09 -1.22 -10.92
C ALA A 39 8.33 -1.93 -10.40
N PHE A 40 9.37 -2.01 -11.23
CA PHE A 40 10.65 -2.65 -10.88
C PHE A 40 11.74 -1.60 -10.73
N PHE A 41 12.48 -1.67 -9.61
CA PHE A 41 13.58 -0.76 -9.31
C PHE A 41 14.91 -1.53 -9.33
N LYS A 42 15.95 -0.95 -9.94
CA LYS A 42 17.30 -1.53 -9.89
C LYS A 42 17.89 -1.33 -8.48
N PRO A 43 18.65 -2.30 -7.94
CA PRO A 43 19.32 -2.13 -6.65
C PRO A 43 20.30 -0.95 -6.68
N LEU A 44 20.18 -0.06 -5.70
CA LEU A 44 21.12 1.05 -5.52
C LEU A 44 22.42 0.52 -4.90
N ARG A 45 23.45 0.32 -5.72
CA ARG A 45 24.76 -0.22 -5.27
C ARG A 45 25.43 0.59 -4.14
N ALA A 46 25.08 1.86 -3.99
CA ALA A 46 25.67 2.78 -3.01
C ALA A 46 24.91 2.89 -1.67
N ARG A 47 23.67 2.37 -1.60
CA ARG A 47 22.85 2.32 -0.39
C ARG A 47 22.10 1.01 -0.37
N GLN A 48 22.60 0.05 0.40
CA GLN A 48 21.81 -1.10 0.81
C GLN A 48 20.78 -0.61 1.84
N LEU A 49 19.69 -0.01 1.37
CA LEU A 49 18.52 0.19 2.22
C LEU A 49 17.99 -1.21 2.56
N CYS A 50 17.90 -1.52 3.84
CA CYS A 50 17.21 -2.74 4.24
C CYS A 50 15.72 -2.57 3.94
N LEU A 51 15.02 -3.68 3.66
CA LEU A 51 13.59 -3.63 3.29
C LEU A 51 12.75 -2.89 4.35
N LEU A 52 13.09 -3.05 5.63
CA LEU A 52 12.41 -2.36 6.72
C LEU A 52 12.53 -0.84 6.62
N GLU A 53 13.74 -0.33 6.38
CA GLU A 53 13.96 1.11 6.23
C GLU A 53 13.23 1.67 5.00
N ALA A 54 13.19 0.92 3.90
CA ALA A 54 12.42 1.32 2.72
C ALA A 54 10.90 1.33 3.01
N PHE A 55 10.42 0.33 3.73
CA PHE A 55 9.02 0.20 4.11
C PHE A 55 8.56 1.32 5.04
N GLU A 56 9.34 1.66 6.07
CA GLU A 56 9.08 2.80 6.96
C GLU A 56 9.05 4.13 6.20
N ARG A 57 10.00 4.35 5.28
CA ARG A 57 10.03 5.56 4.45
C ARG A 57 8.81 5.65 3.52
N LEU A 58 8.40 4.53 2.93
CA LEU A 58 7.20 4.46 2.10
C LEU A 58 5.94 4.72 2.92
N GLN A 59 5.85 4.17 4.13
CA GLN A 59 4.74 4.44 5.04
C GLN A 59 4.59 5.94 5.33
N VAL A 60 5.68 6.61 5.70
CA VAL A 60 5.68 8.06 6.00
C VAL A 60 5.29 8.86 4.76
N GLY A 61 5.96 8.62 3.63
CA GLY A 61 5.67 9.34 2.38
C GLY A 61 4.26 9.11 1.87
N LEU A 62 3.73 7.89 1.99
CA LEU A 62 2.35 7.58 1.61
C LEU A 62 1.37 8.35 2.51
N GLY A 63 1.59 8.40 3.82
CA GLY A 63 0.76 9.19 4.73
C GLY A 63 0.70 10.67 4.35
N GLU A 64 1.81 11.26 3.90
CA GLU A 64 1.85 12.65 3.41
C GLU A 64 1.09 12.84 2.10
N VAL A 65 1.25 11.92 1.13
CA VAL A 65 0.53 11.96 -0.15
C VAL A 65 -0.98 11.86 0.06
N LEU A 66 -1.42 11.00 0.99
CA LEU A 66 -2.83 10.82 1.32
C LEU A 66 -3.47 12.09 1.91
N VAL A 67 -2.71 13.11 2.31
CA VAL A 67 -3.29 14.42 2.69
C VAL A 67 -3.91 15.15 1.49
N GLY A 68 -3.32 15.00 0.31
CA GLY A 68 -3.82 15.61 -0.93
C GLY A 68 -4.70 14.68 -1.77
N TYR A 69 -4.62 13.37 -1.51
CA TYR A 69 -5.31 12.31 -2.23
C TYR A 69 -6.05 11.40 -1.25
N ASP A 70 -6.82 12.01 -0.36
CA ASP A 70 -7.46 11.32 0.74
C ASP A 70 -8.41 10.23 0.27
N PHE A 71 -9.19 10.49 -0.79
CA PHE A 71 -10.10 9.53 -1.44
C PHE A 71 -9.48 8.16 -1.77
N VAL A 72 -8.16 8.05 -1.91
CA VAL A 72 -7.45 6.78 -2.15
C VAL A 72 -7.44 5.89 -0.90
N ALA A 73 -7.51 6.48 0.29
CA ALA A 73 -7.51 5.80 1.58
C ALA A 73 -8.90 5.33 2.03
N GLU A 74 -9.92 5.50 1.19
CA GLU A 74 -11.31 5.49 1.65
C GLU A 74 -12.07 4.25 1.21
N ARG A 75 -13.39 4.25 1.40
CA ARG A 75 -14.24 3.10 1.07
C ARG A 75 -15.34 3.48 0.10
N LEU A 76 -15.61 2.57 -0.83
CA LEU A 76 -16.82 2.64 -1.66
C LEU A 76 -18.03 2.41 -0.78
N ASN A 77 -19.02 3.29 -0.90
CA ASN A 77 -20.30 3.20 -0.22
C ASN A 77 -21.42 3.24 -1.27
N PRO A 78 -22.39 2.33 -1.25
CA PRO A 78 -23.61 2.50 -2.03
C PRO A 78 -24.43 3.67 -1.45
N SER A 79 -24.84 4.59 -2.32
CA SER A 79 -25.73 5.70 -1.99
C SER A 79 -27.18 5.35 -2.35
N GLU A 80 -28.13 6.23 -2.03
CA GLU A 80 -29.55 6.00 -2.37
C GLU A 80 -29.77 5.97 -3.90
N GLY A 81 -30.32 4.86 -4.39
CA GLY A 81 -30.67 4.63 -5.79
C GLY A 81 -29.48 4.35 -6.70
N ASP A 82 -28.93 3.13 -6.70
CA ASP A 82 -27.88 2.61 -7.61
C ASP A 82 -26.59 3.46 -7.81
N TRP A 83 -26.46 4.61 -7.15
CA TRP A 83 -25.27 5.45 -7.20
C TRP A 83 -24.21 4.91 -6.25
N LEU A 84 -22.96 4.94 -6.69
CA LEU A 84 -21.80 4.70 -5.84
C LEU A 84 -21.21 6.05 -5.41
N GLU A 85 -20.68 6.08 -4.20
CA GLU A 85 -19.92 7.21 -3.66
C GLU A 85 -18.65 6.70 -2.95
N ILE A 86 -17.65 7.55 -2.82
CA ILE A 86 -16.52 7.31 -1.91
C ILE A 86 -16.84 8.01 -0.60
N ASP A 87 -16.90 7.24 0.48
CA ASP A 87 -17.03 7.76 1.85
C ASP A 87 -15.65 8.01 2.42
N CYS A 88 -15.22 9.27 2.43
CA CYS A 88 -13.93 9.68 2.97
C CYS A 88 -13.96 9.67 4.51
N ASN A 89 -13.61 8.52 5.09
CA ASN A 89 -13.78 8.13 6.47
C ASN A 89 -12.48 7.78 7.22
N ASP A 90 -11.32 8.05 6.61
CA ASP A 90 -9.97 7.79 7.12
C ASP A 90 -9.66 6.29 7.30
N ALA A 91 -10.27 5.40 6.50
CA ALA A 91 -10.09 3.95 6.67
C ALA A 91 -8.72 3.42 6.23
N GLY A 92 -7.89 4.25 5.60
CA GLY A 92 -6.52 3.95 5.23
C GLY A 92 -6.32 3.03 4.02
N VAL A 93 -5.09 3.06 3.52
CA VAL A 93 -4.54 2.18 2.47
C VAL A 93 -3.71 1.07 3.13
N VAL A 94 -3.75 -0.14 2.57
CA VAL A 94 -2.91 -1.25 3.03
C VAL A 94 -1.53 -1.16 2.39
N LEU A 95 -0.48 -1.15 3.21
CA LEU A 95 0.90 -1.29 2.79
C LEU A 95 1.46 -2.63 3.29
N VAL A 96 2.03 -3.42 2.37
CA VAL A 96 2.58 -4.75 2.67
C VAL A 96 4.04 -4.82 2.22
N GLY A 97 4.90 -5.28 3.13
CA GLY A 97 6.32 -5.51 2.90
C GLY A 97 6.60 -6.99 2.93
N GLU A 98 7.07 -7.54 1.81
CA GLU A 98 7.37 -8.96 1.68
C GLU A 98 8.80 -9.15 1.19
N ILE A 99 9.43 -10.25 1.63
CA ILE A 99 10.73 -10.67 1.11
C ILE A 99 10.49 -11.94 0.29
N ALA A 100 10.95 -11.90 -0.95
CA ALA A 100 11.06 -13.08 -1.77
C ALA A 100 12.45 -13.69 -1.57
N CYS A 101 12.51 -14.93 -1.10
CA CYS A 101 13.76 -15.67 -1.01
C CYS A 101 13.77 -16.79 -2.04
N ASP A 102 14.95 -17.07 -2.60
CA ASP A 102 15.18 -18.35 -3.24
C ASP A 102 15.29 -19.42 -2.12
N PRO A 103 14.57 -20.55 -2.20
CA PRO A 103 14.66 -21.62 -1.20
C PRO A 103 16.10 -22.05 -0.86
N MET A 104 17.06 -21.91 -1.78
CA MET A 104 18.47 -22.23 -1.51
C MET A 104 19.19 -21.22 -0.59
N ASP A 105 18.78 -19.94 -0.57
CA ASP A 105 19.36 -18.90 0.28
C ASP A 105 18.82 -18.96 1.73
N CYS A 106 17.58 -19.42 1.92
CA CYS A 106 17.00 -19.63 3.25
C CYS A 106 17.71 -20.74 4.04
N LEU A 107 18.17 -21.80 3.36
CA LEU A 107 18.83 -22.94 3.99
C LEU A 107 20.25 -22.61 4.49
N ASN A 108 20.96 -21.71 3.81
CA ASN A 108 22.33 -21.34 4.18
C ASN A 108 22.35 -20.41 5.41
N ASN A 109 21.35 -19.55 5.57
CA ASN A 109 21.25 -18.66 6.73
C ASN A 109 20.84 -19.38 8.04
N LEU A 110 20.27 -20.60 7.95
CA LEU A 110 19.92 -21.42 9.12
C LEU A 110 21.04 -22.36 9.58
N LYS A 111 22.09 -22.56 8.76
CA LYS A 111 23.23 -23.42 9.09
C LYS A 111 24.44 -22.68 9.67
N GLY A 112 24.38 -21.34 9.77
CA GLY A 112 25.49 -20.49 10.21
C GLY A 112 25.64 -20.26 11.72
N THR A 113 24.82 -20.88 12.58
CA THR A 113 24.86 -20.72 14.05
C THR A 113 25.36 -21.96 14.81
N GLN A 114 26.23 -22.77 14.21
CA GLN A 114 27.09 -23.69 14.96
C GLN A 114 28.55 -23.52 14.55
N GLY A 115 29.33 -22.92 15.44
CA GLY A 115 30.76 -22.66 15.34
C GLY A 115 31.22 -21.83 16.52
#